data_AF-Q8DHK8-F1
#
_entry.id   AF-Q8DHK8-F1
#
_cell.length_a   1.000
_cell.length_b   1.000
_cell.length_c   1.000
_cell.angle_alpha   90.00
_cell.angle_beta   90.00
_cell.angle_gamma   90.00
#
_symmetry.space_group_name_H-M   'P 1'
#
loop_
_entity.id
_entity.type
_entity.pdbx_description
1 polymer ?
#
loop_
_entity_poly.entity_id
_entity_poly.type
_entity_poly.pdbx_seq_one_letter_code
_entity_poly.pdbx_strand_id
1 'polypeptide(L)'
;MGVGIGINGFGRIGRLVLRAAWGWPELDFRHINEIKGGTSAAAHLLEFDSVHGRWPQTIQAKEGAIAINDQIISFSEAKTPAEAPWQQRGVEIVLECSGKFRTAEQLGCQCRHYWWVAPLWFDFCHQFGSPLLLGAGLH
;
A
#
# COMPACT_ATOMS: atom_id res chain seq x y z
N MET A 1 8.79 -16.59 -4.22
CA MET A 1 7.58 -15.83 -3.82
C MET A 1 8.05 -14.68 -2.97
N GLY A 2 7.58 -13.47 -3.27
CA GLY A 2 7.84 -12.30 -2.45
C GLY A 2 7.06 -12.36 -1.13
N VAL A 3 7.46 -11.50 -0.20
CA VAL A 3 6.77 -11.28 1.08
C VAL A 3 5.40 -10.68 0.80
N GLY A 4 4.35 -11.25 1.40
CA GLY A 4 2.98 -10.75 1.25
C GLY A 4 2.79 -9.39 1.93
N ILE A 5 2.53 -8.36 1.13
CA ILE A 5 2.34 -6.98 1.60
C ILE A 5 0.85 -6.61 1.59
N GLY A 6 0.40 -6.04 2.69
CA GLY A 6 -0.89 -5.37 2.82
C GLY A 6 -0.70 -3.86 3.06
N ILE A 7 -1.63 -3.04 2.59
CA ILE A 7 -1.63 -1.60 2.82
C ILE A 7 -2.90 -1.23 3.60
N ASN A 8 -2.75 -0.63 4.77
CA ASN A 8 -3.86 -0.05 5.53
C ASN A 8 -3.86 1.47 5.40
N GLY A 9 -4.86 2.03 4.72
CA GLY A 9 -4.91 3.43 4.32
C GLY A 9 -4.33 3.65 2.94
N PHE A 10 -5.18 3.91 1.95
CA PHE A 10 -4.81 4.10 0.54
C PHE A 10 -4.87 5.58 0.13
N GLY A 11 -4.49 6.45 1.07
CA GLY A 11 -4.24 7.86 0.88
C GLY A 11 -2.93 8.13 0.12
N ARG A 12 -2.37 9.32 0.27
CA ARG A 12 -1.16 9.73 -0.47
C ARG A 12 0.01 8.78 -0.26
N ILE A 13 0.35 8.44 0.99
CA ILE A 13 1.50 7.57 1.28
C ILE A 13 1.27 6.15 0.77
N GLY A 14 0.10 5.54 1.03
CA GLY A 14 -0.20 4.18 0.58
C GLY A 14 -0.08 4.01 -0.94
N ARG A 15 -0.56 4.98 -1.72
CA ARG A 15 -0.42 4.95 -3.18
C ARG A 15 1.02 5.16 -3.65
N LEU A 16 1.77 6.04 -2.99
CA LEU A 16 3.17 6.27 -3.33
C LEU A 16 4.06 5.07 -3.03
N VAL A 17 3.84 4.39 -1.90
CA VAL A 17 4.54 3.13 -1.59
C VAL A 17 4.27 2.11 -2.68
N LEU A 18 2.99 1.88 -3.03
CA LEU A 18 2.65 0.91 -4.07
C LEU A 18 3.31 1.24 -5.41
N ARG A 19 3.26 2.51 -5.84
CA ARG A 19 3.90 2.96 -7.09
C ARG A 19 5.42 2.78 -7.07
N ALA A 20 6.08 3.11 -5.95
CA ALA A 20 7.54 3.08 -5.83
C ALA A 20 8.11 1.66 -5.75
N ALA A 21 7.41 0.75 -5.07
CA ALA A 21 7.79 -0.65 -4.90
C ALA A 21 7.26 -1.56 -6.02
N TRP A 22 6.53 -1.02 -7.00
CA TRP A 22 5.94 -1.83 -8.07
C TRP A 22 7.02 -2.48 -8.93
N GLY A 23 6.93 -3.80 -9.08
CA GLY A 23 7.89 -4.59 -9.86
C GLY A 23 9.08 -5.13 -9.08
N TRP A 24 9.17 -4.87 -7.77
CA TRP A 24 10.16 -5.53 -6.91
C TRP A 24 9.74 -6.98 -6.65
N PRO A 25 10.49 -7.99 -7.11
CA PRO A 25 10.07 -9.40 -7.00
C PRO A 25 10.03 -9.92 -5.57
N GLU A 26 10.67 -9.22 -4.63
CA GLU A 26 10.66 -9.51 -3.20
C GLU A 26 9.35 -9.10 -2.52
N LEU A 27 8.55 -8.23 -3.14
CA LEU A 27 7.32 -7.70 -2.57
C LEU A 27 6.09 -8.13 -3.39
N ASP A 28 5.13 -8.75 -2.72
CA ASP A 28 3.90 -9.24 -3.32
C ASP A 28 2.70 -8.52 -2.69
N PHE A 29 2.15 -7.52 -3.38
CA PHE A 29 1.01 -6.74 -2.88
C PHE A 29 -0.29 -7.54 -3.00
N ARG A 30 -0.84 -7.98 -1.86
CA ARG A 30 -1.99 -8.90 -1.82
C ARG A 30 -3.29 -8.22 -1.42
N HIS A 31 -3.22 -7.19 -0.57
CA HIS A 31 -4.41 -6.57 -0.01
C HIS A 31 -4.28 -5.07 0.28
N ILE A 32 -5.35 -4.33 0.01
CA ILE A 32 -5.51 -2.92 0.38
C ILE A 32 -6.76 -2.79 1.26
N ASN A 33 -6.63 -2.11 2.39
CA ASN A 33 -7.76 -1.69 3.21
C ASN A 33 -7.88 -0.17 3.20
N GLU A 34 -8.99 0.37 2.71
CA GLU A 34 -9.28 1.81 2.72
C GLU A 34 -10.79 2.02 2.88
N ILE A 35 -11.18 2.85 3.84
CA ILE A 35 -12.59 3.05 4.20
C ILE A 35 -13.30 4.10 3.33
N LYS A 36 -12.56 4.81 2.47
CA LYS A 36 -13.08 5.93 1.67
C LYS A 36 -13.05 5.65 0.17
N GLY A 37 -14.22 5.77 -0.44
CA GLY A 37 -14.38 5.89 -1.89
C GLY A 37 -14.32 4.58 -2.69
N GLY A 38 -14.03 3.45 -2.03
CA GLY A 38 -14.01 2.13 -2.64
C GLY A 38 -12.96 1.95 -3.73
N THR A 39 -13.07 0.83 -4.44
CA THR A 39 -12.11 0.42 -5.48
C THR A 39 -12.06 1.40 -6.65
N SER A 40 -13.19 2.04 -6.99
CA SER A 40 -13.26 3.04 -8.08
C SER A 40 -12.41 4.28 -7.77
N ALA A 41 -12.59 4.89 -6.59
CA ALA A 41 -11.78 6.04 -6.20
C ALA A 41 -10.31 5.65 -6.00
N ALA A 42 -10.05 4.50 -5.38
CA ALA A 42 -8.70 3.99 -5.16
C ALA A 42 -7.94 3.77 -6.49
N ALA A 43 -8.58 3.13 -7.48
CA ALA A 43 -8.01 2.92 -8.81
C ALA A 43 -7.75 4.25 -9.53
N HIS A 44 -8.73 5.16 -9.52
CA HIS A 44 -8.61 6.47 -10.18
C HIS A 44 -7.45 7.28 -9.57
N LEU A 45 -7.37 7.37 -8.24
CA LEU A 45 -6.31 8.11 -7.55
C LEU A 45 -4.95 7.42 -7.61
N LEU A 46 -4.93 6.10 -7.86
CA LEU A 46 -3.70 5.36 -8.13
C LEU A 46 -3.21 5.56 -9.56
N GLU A 47 -4.11 5.76 -10.53
CA GLU A 47 -3.76 6.08 -11.91
C GLU A 47 -3.32 7.54 -12.04
N PHE A 48 -4.08 8.48 -11.48
CA PHE A 48 -3.86 9.91 -11.65
C PHE A 48 -3.37 10.56 -10.34
N ASP A 49 -2.11 10.98 -10.31
CA ASP A 49 -1.55 11.78 -9.20
C ASP A 49 -1.15 13.16 -9.73
N SER A 50 -1.50 14.22 -9.00
CA SER A 50 -1.23 15.60 -9.44
C SER A 50 0.26 15.98 -9.40
N VAL A 51 1.07 15.29 -8.59
CA VAL A 51 2.50 15.56 -8.43
C VAL A 51 3.33 14.63 -9.30
N HIS A 52 2.99 13.34 -9.33
CA HIS A 52 3.75 12.32 -10.08
C HIS A 52 3.13 11.99 -11.45
N GLY A 53 2.04 12.64 -11.81
CA GLY A 53 1.33 12.42 -13.07
C GLY A 53 0.61 11.07 -13.14
N ARG A 54 0.25 10.71 -14.37
CA ARG A 54 -0.40 9.43 -14.70
C ARG A 54 0.61 8.28 -14.55
N TRP A 55 0.22 7.24 -13.84
CA TRP A 55 1.02 6.02 -13.74
C TRP A 55 0.78 5.13 -14.96
N PRO A 56 1.82 4.67 -15.68
CA PRO A 56 1.64 4.01 -16.98
C PRO A 56 1.19 2.54 -16.90
N GLN A 57 0.67 2.10 -15.75
CA GLN A 57 0.13 0.75 -15.58
C GLN A 57 -1.34 0.71 -15.99
N THR A 58 -1.80 -0.44 -16.48
CA THR A 58 -3.23 -0.64 -16.75
C THR A 58 -3.94 -0.93 -15.45
N ILE A 59 -4.79 -0.01 -14.99
CA ILE A 59 -5.47 -0.13 -13.70
C ILE A 59 -6.97 -0.27 -13.94
N GLN A 60 -7.58 -1.27 -13.30
CA GLN A 60 -9.02 -1.51 -13.39
C GLN A 60 -9.60 -1.73 -11.99
N ALA A 61 -10.64 -0.95 -11.66
CA ALA A 61 -11.45 -1.23 -10.48
C ALA A 61 -12.32 -2.47 -10.75
N LYS A 62 -12.32 -3.41 -9.80
CA LYS A 62 -13.23 -4.55 -9.76
C LYS A 62 -14.02 -4.49 -8.45
N GLU A 63 -15.07 -5.29 -8.37
CA GLU A 63 -15.77 -5.49 -7.09
C GLU A 63 -14.81 -6.17 -6.10
N GLY A 64 -14.51 -5.51 -4.98
CA GLY A 64 -13.63 -6.03 -3.94
C GLY A 64 -12.15 -6.20 -4.32
N ALA A 65 -11.70 -5.61 -5.44
CA ALA A 65 -10.30 -5.66 -5.86
C ALA A 65 -9.90 -4.51 -6.80
N ILE A 66 -8.59 -4.30 -6.93
CA ILE A 66 -7.97 -3.47 -7.97
C ILE A 66 -7.07 -4.38 -8.78
N ALA A 67 -7.27 -4.42 -10.10
CA ALA A 67 -6.37 -5.09 -11.02
C ALA A 67 -5.36 -4.08 -11.56
N ILE A 68 -4.07 -4.45 -11.54
CA ILE A 68 -2.97 -3.65 -12.08
C ILE A 68 -2.16 -4.57 -12.99
N ASN A 69 -2.25 -4.33 -14.29
CA ASN A 69 -1.85 -5.29 -15.32
C ASN A 69 -2.47 -6.67 -15.04
N ASP A 70 -1.62 -7.69 -14.88
CA ASP A 70 -2.03 -9.07 -14.61
C ASP A 70 -2.16 -9.40 -13.12
N GLN A 71 -1.87 -8.46 -12.22
CA GLN A 71 -1.94 -8.66 -10.77
C GLN A 71 -3.28 -8.19 -10.21
N ILE A 72 -3.89 -9.00 -9.34
CA ILE A 72 -5.13 -8.67 -8.64
C ILE A 72 -4.81 -8.43 -7.17
N ILE A 73 -5.07 -7.21 -6.71
CA ILE A 73 -4.92 -6.82 -5.30
C ILE A 73 -6.31 -6.76 -4.70
N SER A 74 -6.58 -7.58 -3.69
CA SER A 74 -7.87 -7.57 -3.00
C SER A 74 -8.08 -6.28 -2.22
N PHE A 75 -9.34 -5.88 -2.03
CA PHE A 75 -9.69 -4.61 -1.39
C PHE A 75 -10.77 -4.81 -0.31
N SER A 76 -10.66 -4.08 0.81
CA SER A 76 -11.70 -4.00 1.84
C SER A 76 -11.85 -2.59 2.40
N GLU A 77 -12.96 -2.37 3.11
CA GLU A 77 -13.31 -1.11 3.77
C GLU A 77 -13.48 -1.29 5.29
N ALA A 78 -12.66 -2.15 5.89
CA ALA A 78 -12.71 -2.46 7.32
C ALA A 78 -12.34 -1.24 8.16
N LYS A 79 -13.12 -0.94 9.22
CA LYS A 79 -12.97 0.28 10.03
C LYS A 79 -11.75 0.25 10.93
N THR A 80 -11.36 -0.95 11.32
CA THR A 80 -10.16 -1.20 12.13
C THR A 80 -9.24 -2.18 11.40
N PRO A 81 -7.91 -2.09 11.58
CA PRO A 81 -6.98 -3.04 10.99
C PRO A 81 -7.26 -4.47 11.46
N ALA A 82 -7.76 -4.67 12.69
CA ALA A 82 -8.08 -6.00 13.21
C ALA A 82 -9.22 -6.70 12.44
N GLU A 83 -10.13 -5.95 11.84
CA GLU A 83 -11.25 -6.49 11.05
C GLU A 83 -10.84 -6.87 9.61
N ALA A 84 -9.73 -6.35 9.11
CA ALA A 84 -9.31 -6.60 7.73
C ALA A 84 -8.75 -8.04 7.58
N PRO A 85 -9.03 -8.71 6.45
CA PRO A 85 -8.78 -10.15 6.26
C PRO A 85 -7.30 -10.49 5.95
N TRP A 86 -6.32 -9.88 6.63
CA TRP A 86 -4.89 -9.98 6.31
C TRP A 86 -4.39 -11.41 6.12
N GLN A 87 -4.62 -12.28 7.12
CA GLN A 87 -4.16 -13.68 7.07
C GLN A 87 -4.83 -14.47 5.95
N GLN A 88 -6.13 -14.25 5.72
CA GLN A 88 -6.88 -14.90 4.64
C GLN A 88 -6.37 -14.48 3.26
N ARG A 89 -5.84 -13.26 3.16
CA ARG A 89 -5.18 -12.73 1.94
C ARG A 89 -3.69 -13.06 1.89
N GLY A 90 -3.16 -13.84 2.84
CA GLY A 90 -1.74 -14.20 2.89
C GLY A 90 -0.82 -13.01 3.17
N VAL A 91 -1.30 -11.94 3.79
CA VAL A 91 -0.46 -10.79 4.14
C VAL A 91 0.43 -11.14 5.34
N GLU A 92 1.72 -10.84 5.19
CA GLU A 92 2.76 -11.08 6.20
C GLU A 92 3.20 -9.78 6.87
N ILE A 93 3.30 -8.70 6.07
CA ILE A 93 3.62 -7.35 6.51
C ILE A 93 2.49 -6.42 6.13
N VAL A 94 1.98 -5.67 7.09
CA VAL A 94 1.04 -4.58 6.85
C VAL A 94 1.77 -3.25 6.97
N LEU A 95 1.61 -2.42 5.94
CA LEU A 95 2.06 -1.04 5.91
C LEU A 95 0.91 -0.14 6.40
N GLU A 96 1.08 0.48 7.56
CA GLU A 96 0.13 1.47 8.06
C GLU A 96 0.41 2.83 7.43
N CYS A 97 -0.54 3.26 6.60
CA CYS A 97 -0.51 4.51 5.83
C CYS A 97 -1.76 5.37 6.08
N SER A 98 -2.63 5.01 7.02
CA SER A 98 -3.80 5.80 7.42
C SER A 98 -3.44 6.95 8.36
N GLY A 99 -2.33 6.82 9.10
CA GLY A 99 -1.87 7.80 10.09
C GLY A 99 -2.70 7.83 11.39
N LYS A 100 -3.67 6.92 11.52
CA LYS A 100 -4.60 6.80 12.65
C LYS A 100 -4.09 5.86 13.74
N PHE A 101 -3.45 4.76 13.36
CA PHE A 101 -2.98 3.73 14.29
C PHE A 101 -1.47 3.89 14.48
N ARG A 102 -1.05 4.27 15.69
CA ARG A 102 0.33 4.70 15.96
C ARG A 102 1.06 3.83 16.98
N THR A 103 0.38 2.87 17.57
CA THR A 103 0.99 1.92 18.51
C THR A 103 0.70 0.49 18.10
N ALA A 104 1.57 -0.43 18.49
CA ALA A 104 1.40 -1.86 18.25
C ALA A 104 0.09 -2.38 18.87
N GLU A 105 -0.32 -1.88 20.04
CA GLU A 105 -1.56 -2.28 20.68
C GLU A 105 -2.81 -1.86 19.90
N GLN A 106 -2.78 -0.69 19.25
CA GLN A 106 -3.91 -0.15 18.48
C GLN A 106 -4.15 -0.91 17.17
N LEU A 107 -3.15 -1.62 16.68
CA LEU A 107 -3.19 -2.32 15.40
C LEU A 107 -3.89 -3.66 15.51
N GLY A 108 -3.73 -4.35 16.65
CA GLY A 108 -4.45 -5.59 16.98
C GLY A 108 -4.32 -6.72 15.96
N CYS A 109 -3.48 -6.56 14.92
CA CYS A 109 -3.42 -7.48 13.81
C CYS A 109 -2.41 -8.59 14.12
N GLN A 110 -2.85 -9.84 13.94
CA GLN A 110 -2.01 -11.02 14.08
C GLN A 110 -1.14 -11.24 12.84
N CYS A 111 -0.40 -10.22 12.39
CA CYS A 111 0.56 -10.34 11.29
C CYS A 111 1.98 -10.52 11.85
N ARG A 112 2.81 -11.29 11.16
CA ARG A 112 4.09 -11.77 11.68
C ARG A 112 5.10 -10.63 11.92
N HIS A 113 5.01 -9.51 11.20
CA HIS A 113 5.81 -8.29 11.36
C HIS A 113 4.99 -7.05 10.95
N TYR A 114 5.18 -5.91 11.62
CA TYR A 114 4.46 -4.66 11.34
C TYR A 114 5.43 -3.49 11.18
N TRP A 115 5.31 -2.71 10.10
CA TRP A 115 6.24 -1.62 9.78
C TRP A 115 5.48 -0.29 9.71
N TRP A 116 5.89 0.67 10.55
CA TRP A 116 5.29 2.00 10.64
C TRP A 116 6.00 2.96 9.69
N VAL A 117 5.28 3.57 8.73
CA VAL A 117 5.93 4.27 7.59
C VAL A 117 6.32 5.73 7.90
N ALA A 118 6.00 6.30 9.07
CA ALA A 118 6.07 7.76 9.22
C ALA A 118 7.47 8.40 9.42
N PRO A 119 8.55 7.69 9.80
CA PRO A 119 9.92 8.18 9.54
C PRO A 119 10.76 7.22 8.67
N LEU A 120 10.29 6.00 8.43
CA LEU A 120 11.06 4.94 7.74
C LEU A 120 11.00 5.01 6.22
N TRP A 121 10.35 6.00 5.59
CA TRP A 121 10.42 6.14 4.13
C TRP A 121 11.87 6.29 3.63
N PHE A 122 12.71 7.02 4.37
CA PHE A 122 14.13 7.16 4.05
C PHE A 122 14.87 5.82 4.18
N ASP A 123 14.61 5.07 5.25
CA ASP A 123 15.23 3.75 5.46
C ASP A 123 14.70 2.70 4.47
N PHE A 124 13.43 2.73 4.10
CA PHE A 124 12.84 1.87 3.06
C PHE A 124 13.46 2.15 1.69
N CYS A 125 13.63 3.42 1.32
CA CYS A 125 14.35 3.78 0.09
C CYS A 125 15.82 3.36 0.12
N HIS A 126 16.48 3.47 1.28
CA HIS A 126 17.87 3.06 1.47
C HIS A 126 18.07 1.54 1.45
N GLN A 127 17.15 0.80 2.07
CA GLN A 127 17.25 -0.65 2.25
C GLN A 127 16.87 -1.43 0.99
N PHE A 128 16.08 -0.83 0.09
CA PHE A 128 15.62 -1.46 -1.15
C PHE A 128 16.05 -0.74 -2.44
N GLY A 129 16.89 0.30 -2.34
CA GLY A 129 17.78 0.74 -3.43
C GLY A 129 17.13 1.35 -4.67
N SER A 130 16.33 2.41 -4.55
CA SER A 130 15.91 3.23 -5.71
C SER A 130 16.63 4.60 -5.73
N PRO A 131 17.56 4.84 -6.68
CA PRO A 131 18.21 6.14 -6.86
C PRO A 131 17.28 7.24 -7.40
N LEU A 132 16.10 6.87 -7.93
CA LEU A 132 15.22 7.78 -8.67
C LEU A 132 14.37 8.72 -7.79
N LEU A 133 14.41 8.58 -6.47
CA LEU A 133 13.60 9.37 -5.53
C LEU A 133 14.41 10.24 -4.56
N LEU A 134 15.74 10.24 -4.65
CA LEU A 134 16.62 11.15 -3.90
C LEU A 134 16.58 12.60 -4.40
N GLY A 135 15.88 12.89 -5.52
CA GLY A 135 15.91 14.18 -6.21
C GLY A 135 14.80 15.18 -5.89
N ALA A 136 13.78 14.84 -5.10
CA ALA A 136 12.70 15.77 -4.73
C ALA A 136 12.95 16.39 -3.34
N GLY A 137 14.15 16.95 -3.18
CA GLY A 137 14.47 17.80 -2.04
C GLY A 137 13.81 19.17 -2.21
N LEU A 138 12.96 19.50 -1.23
CA LEU A 138 12.44 20.84 -0.98
C LEU A 138 13.59 21.87 -0.94
N HIS A 139 13.47 22.92 -1.75
CA HIS A 139 13.83 24.27 -1.31
C HIS A 139 12.59 24.91 -0.68
#